data_AF-A0A3D4PCD5-F1
#
_entry.id   AF-A0A3D4PCD5-F1
#
_cell.length_a   1.000
_cell.length_b   1.000
_cell.length_c   1.000
_cell.angle_alpha   90.00
_cell.angle_beta   90.00
_cell.angle_gamma   90.00
#
_symmetry.space_group_name_H-M   'P 1'
#
loop_
_entity.id
_entity.type
_entity.pdbx_description
1 polymer ?
#
loop_
_entity_poly.entity_id
_entity_poly.type
_entity_poly.pdbx_seq_one_letter_code
_entity_poly.pdbx_strand_id
1 'polypeptide(L)'
;MREQRSGSQILFGYLPNQTVDLQGRVWKVKEWSNPDTRNVDQATVRQELLRMIGRWSATGSDSGLEDELRRNGDIEVVTLNYSSGVRVEAFPKLFICKNPQCRRVIVSEDGASACSCGSRALGQFHFVGYHECGRLAEPWIPKCPTHKEARIVFPGTASAAEIKIVCPVCNAVLRTGLGMWKCKHCDDDTTKFRHTVHRAAVVYTPRGIVVVNPPTSDQLKELSDAGGVARALKWVVDGMRTRSFKDVGQTKETLRRQL
;
A
#
# COMPACT_ATOMS: atom_id res chain seq x y z
N MET A 1 -2.43 2.87 20.64
CA MET A 1 -2.64 1.40 20.70
C MET A 1 -1.40 0.71 20.14
N ARG A 2 -1.00 -0.44 20.69
CA ARG A 2 0.14 -1.25 20.23
C ARG A 2 -0.30 -2.71 20.18
N GLU A 3 -0.02 -3.40 19.07
CA GLU A 3 -0.30 -4.82 18.88
C GLU A 3 0.93 -5.52 18.34
N GLN A 4 1.17 -6.76 18.76
CA GLN A 4 2.32 -7.55 18.32
C GLN A 4 1.91 -8.52 17.21
N ARG A 5 2.76 -8.61 16.19
CA ARG A 5 2.64 -9.50 15.02
C ARG A 5 4.03 -10.01 14.66
N SER A 6 4.10 -11.14 13.97
CA SER A 6 5.37 -11.65 13.45
C SER A 6 5.92 -10.73 12.36
N GLY A 7 7.25 -10.73 12.18
CA GLY A 7 7.91 -9.94 11.14
C GLY A 7 7.36 -10.24 9.74
N SER A 8 7.17 -11.51 9.40
CA SER A 8 6.61 -11.93 8.10
C SER A 8 5.20 -11.40 7.88
N GLN A 9 4.33 -11.41 8.91
CA GLN A 9 3.00 -10.82 8.78
C GLN A 9 3.07 -9.33 8.47
N ILE A 10 3.99 -8.60 9.10
CA ILE A 10 4.18 -7.17 8.87
C ILE A 10 4.72 -6.91 7.45
N LEU A 11 5.77 -7.62 7.06
CA LEU A 11 6.42 -7.46 5.75
C LEU A 11 5.47 -7.68 4.57
N PHE A 12 4.51 -8.61 4.69
CA PHE A 12 3.60 -8.96 3.59
C PHE A 12 2.16 -8.48 3.76
N GLY A 13 1.79 -8.00 4.95
CA GLY A 13 0.40 -7.68 5.29
C GLY A 13 0.16 -6.27 5.85
N TYR A 14 1.22 -5.47 6.03
CA TYR A 14 1.13 -4.13 6.62
C TYR A 14 1.92 -3.12 5.78
N LEU A 15 1.69 -3.09 4.48
CA LEU A 15 2.39 -2.18 3.57
C LEU A 15 1.77 -0.77 3.58
N PRO A 16 2.53 0.28 3.26
CA PRO A 16 2.01 1.64 3.16
C PRO A 16 0.72 1.72 2.33
N ASN A 17 -0.25 2.47 2.86
CA ASN A 17 -1.62 2.61 2.35
C ASN A 17 -2.52 1.37 2.41
N GLN A 18 -2.03 0.20 2.81
CA GLN A 18 -2.86 -0.99 2.95
C GLN A 18 -3.87 -0.82 4.09
N THR A 19 -5.10 -1.34 3.90
CA THR A 19 -6.06 -1.45 5.00
C THR A 19 -5.90 -2.79 5.72
N VAL A 20 -6.00 -2.78 7.04
CA VAL A 20 -5.77 -3.95 7.90
C VAL A 20 -6.82 -4.02 8.99
N ASP A 21 -7.12 -5.24 9.43
CA ASP A 21 -7.93 -5.46 10.64
C ASP A 21 -7.04 -5.61 11.86
N LEU A 22 -7.24 -4.73 12.83
CA LEU A 22 -6.59 -4.80 14.13
C LEU A 22 -7.63 -4.59 15.21
N GLN A 23 -7.67 -5.53 16.16
CA GLN A 23 -8.59 -5.50 17.30
C GLN A 23 -10.07 -5.30 16.90
N GLY A 24 -10.50 -5.96 15.81
CA GLY A 24 -11.87 -5.89 15.31
C GLY A 24 -12.26 -4.57 14.65
N ARG A 25 -11.27 -3.77 14.25
CA ARG A 25 -11.43 -2.46 13.58
C ARG A 25 -10.60 -2.40 12.32
N VAL A 26 -11.04 -1.56 11.40
CA VAL A 26 -10.34 -1.25 10.16
C VAL A 26 -9.37 -0.10 10.42
N TRP A 27 -8.14 -0.29 10.00
CA TRP A 27 -7.07 0.69 10.06
C TRP A 27 -6.41 0.81 8.69
N LYS A 28 -5.76 1.93 8.44
CA LYS A 28 -4.89 2.11 7.28
C LYS A 28 -3.45 2.24 7.75
N VAL A 29 -2.55 1.50 7.12
CA VAL A 29 -1.12 1.65 7.35
C VAL A 29 -0.68 2.98 6.79
N LYS A 30 -0.13 3.83 7.65
CA LYS A 30 0.37 5.14 7.28
C LYS A 30 1.80 5.02 6.76
N GLU A 31 2.67 4.40 7.54
CA GLU A 31 4.08 4.22 7.22
C GLU A 31 4.71 3.11 8.07
N TRP A 32 5.86 2.62 7.63
CA TRP A 32 6.76 1.87 8.50
C TRP A 32 7.55 2.87 9.33
N SER A 33 7.58 2.68 10.65
CA SER A 33 8.23 3.60 11.56
C SER A 33 9.74 3.33 11.53
N ASN A 34 10.56 4.27 11.07
CA ASN A 34 12.02 4.15 11.03
C ASN A 34 12.50 2.77 10.51
N PRO A 35 12.16 2.39 9.26
CA PRO A 35 12.55 1.09 8.73
C PRO A 35 14.07 1.03 8.52
N ASP A 36 14.66 -0.16 8.57
CA ASP A 36 16.11 -0.30 8.37
C ASP A 36 16.42 -0.40 6.87
N THR A 37 17.30 0.47 6.37
CA THR A 37 17.71 0.46 4.96
C THR A 37 18.64 -0.73 4.67
N ARG A 38 18.53 -1.29 3.46
CA ARG A 38 19.37 -2.39 2.97
C ARG A 38 20.20 -1.93 1.77
N ASN A 39 21.50 -2.14 1.86
CA ASN A 39 22.42 -1.93 0.73
C ASN A 39 22.35 -3.15 -0.21
N VAL A 40 21.65 -2.99 -1.32
CA VAL A 40 21.51 -4.00 -2.39
C VAL A 40 21.82 -3.35 -3.74
N ASP A 41 22.13 -4.19 -4.73
CA ASP A 41 22.30 -3.73 -6.11
C ASP A 41 21.03 -3.03 -6.66
N GLN A 42 21.09 -1.71 -6.70
CA GLN A 42 20.01 -0.86 -7.18
C GLN A 42 19.75 -1.04 -8.68
N ALA A 43 20.74 -1.43 -9.48
CA ALA A 43 20.55 -1.64 -10.92
C ALA A 43 19.69 -2.88 -11.16
N THR A 44 19.97 -3.99 -10.48
CA THR A 44 19.15 -5.20 -10.53
C THR A 44 17.72 -4.92 -10.03
N VAL A 45 17.57 -4.24 -8.88
CA VAL A 45 16.24 -3.90 -8.35
C VAL A 45 15.45 -3.05 -9.35
N ARG A 46 16.08 -2.02 -9.92
CA ARG A 46 15.47 -1.15 -10.93
C ARG A 46 15.03 -1.92 -12.18
N GLN A 47 15.87 -2.82 -12.68
CA GLN A 47 15.53 -3.64 -13.85
C GLN A 47 14.32 -4.55 -13.57
N GLU A 48 14.25 -5.16 -12.39
CA GLU A 48 13.12 -5.99 -12.01
C GLU A 48 11.83 -5.17 -11.78
N LEU A 49 11.94 -3.96 -11.22
CA LEU A 49 10.81 -3.04 -11.13
C LEU A 49 10.29 -2.66 -12.52
N LEU A 50 11.17 -2.28 -13.45
CA LEU A 50 10.81 -1.99 -14.85
C LEU A 50 10.10 -3.17 -15.52
N ARG A 51 10.61 -4.40 -15.32
CA ARG A 51 9.98 -5.62 -15.83
C ARG A 51 8.59 -5.85 -15.23
N MET A 52 8.44 -5.60 -13.93
CA MET A 52 7.17 -5.79 -13.21
C MET A 52 6.11 -4.78 -13.66
N ILE A 53 6.49 -3.53 -13.89
CA ILE A 53 5.54 -2.46 -14.24
C ILE A 53 5.24 -2.39 -15.73
N GLY A 54 6.00 -3.06 -16.60
CA GLY A 54 5.91 -2.88 -18.05
C GLY A 54 4.51 -3.08 -18.65
N ARG A 55 3.65 -3.90 -18.03
CA ARG A 55 2.23 -4.01 -18.45
C ARG A 55 1.43 -2.72 -18.19
N TRP A 56 1.66 -2.07 -17.05
CA TRP A 56 0.98 -0.81 -16.73
C TRP A 56 1.49 0.34 -17.58
N SER A 57 2.79 0.38 -17.85
CA SER A 57 3.38 1.42 -18.68
C SER A 57 2.93 1.29 -20.13
N ALA A 58 2.82 0.06 -20.66
CA ALA A 58 2.26 -0.19 -21.99
C ALA A 58 0.79 0.28 -22.13
N THR A 59 0.04 0.40 -21.03
CA THR A 59 -1.34 0.91 -21.00
C THR A 59 -1.46 2.32 -20.42
N GLY A 60 -0.34 3.02 -20.19
CA GLY A 60 -0.32 4.39 -19.64
C GLY A 60 -0.87 4.51 -18.20
N SER A 61 -0.83 3.42 -17.42
CA SER A 61 -1.44 3.29 -16.09
C SER A 61 -0.43 3.16 -14.95
N ASP A 62 0.86 3.36 -15.22
CA ASP A 62 1.94 3.29 -14.23
C ASP A 62 2.20 4.62 -13.50
N SER A 63 1.42 5.66 -13.80
CA SER A 63 1.54 7.00 -13.19
C SER A 63 2.94 7.62 -13.30
N GLY A 64 3.67 7.33 -14.38
CA GLY A 64 5.01 7.89 -14.63
C GLY A 64 6.16 7.18 -13.90
N LEU A 65 5.87 6.05 -13.24
CA LEU A 65 6.88 5.28 -12.53
C LEU A 65 7.98 4.74 -13.46
N GLU A 66 7.66 4.33 -14.70
CA GLU A 66 8.68 3.92 -15.67
C GLU A 66 9.67 5.06 -15.97
N ASP A 67 9.17 6.27 -16.24
CA ASP A 67 9.99 7.44 -16.54
C ASP A 67 10.87 7.86 -15.36
N GLU A 68 10.35 7.76 -14.14
CA GLU A 68 11.13 7.99 -12.91
C GLU A 68 12.24 6.94 -12.76
N LEU A 69 11.92 5.67 -12.95
CA LEU A 69 12.91 4.59 -12.86
C LEU A 69 14.00 4.74 -13.93
N ARG A 70 13.64 5.11 -15.17
CA ARG A 70 14.59 5.33 -16.28
C ARG A 70 15.47 6.55 -16.10
N ARG A 71 14.99 7.58 -15.39
CA ARG A 71 15.76 8.77 -15.01
C ARG A 71 16.61 8.58 -13.76
N ASN A 72 16.81 7.34 -13.32
CA ASN A 72 17.55 6.99 -12.10
C ASN A 72 16.95 7.59 -10.83
N GLY A 73 15.60 7.68 -10.75
CA GLY A 73 14.93 8.07 -9.50
C GLY A 73 15.32 7.15 -8.34
N ASP A 74 15.33 7.69 -7.13
CA ASP A 74 15.80 7.00 -5.94
C ASP A 74 14.94 5.77 -5.59
N ILE A 75 15.60 4.67 -5.26
CA ILE A 75 14.95 3.44 -4.80
C ILE A 75 15.52 3.13 -3.43
N GLU A 76 14.64 3.15 -2.42
CA GLU A 76 15.01 2.71 -1.08
C GLU A 76 14.52 1.28 -0.86
N VAL A 77 15.45 0.38 -0.55
CA VAL A 77 15.13 -0.98 -0.15
C VAL A 77 15.22 -1.04 1.37
N VAL A 78 14.09 -1.32 2.00
CA VAL A 78 13.96 -1.29 3.46
C VAL A 78 13.45 -2.62 4.02
N THR A 79 13.72 -2.85 5.31
CA THR A 79 13.15 -3.94 6.09
C THR A 79 12.47 -3.40 7.34
N LEU A 80 11.65 -4.25 7.96
CA LEU A 80 11.06 -3.95 9.27
C LEU A 80 12.15 -3.72 10.33
N ASN A 81 12.08 -2.57 10.99
CA ASN A 81 12.72 -2.35 12.27
C ASN A 81 11.80 -2.88 13.38
N TYR A 82 12.25 -3.93 14.08
CA TYR A 82 11.44 -4.64 15.08
C TYR A 82 11.14 -3.81 16.35
N SER A 83 11.90 -2.74 16.60
CA SER A 83 11.70 -1.90 17.79
C SER A 83 10.58 -0.86 17.59
N SER A 84 10.44 -0.34 16.37
CA SER A 84 9.55 0.76 16.01
C SER A 84 8.27 0.30 15.30
N GLY A 85 8.33 -0.81 14.55
CA GLY A 85 7.16 -1.43 13.92
C GLY A 85 6.51 -0.58 12.82
N VAL A 86 5.18 -0.63 12.75
CA VAL A 86 4.37 0.06 11.73
C VAL A 86 3.36 0.97 12.39
N ARG A 87 3.18 2.17 11.82
CA ARG A 87 2.18 3.13 12.28
C ARG A 87 0.91 3.01 11.45
N VAL A 88 -0.22 2.92 12.14
CA VAL A 88 -1.55 2.86 11.54
C VAL A 88 -2.38 4.06 11.97
N GLU A 89 -3.36 4.42 11.15
CA GLU A 89 -4.35 5.44 11.43
C GLU A 89 -5.77 4.89 11.26
N ALA A 90 -6.72 5.48 12.00
CA ALA A 90 -8.11 5.07 11.92
C ALA A 90 -8.66 5.34 10.51
N PHE A 91 -9.18 4.30 9.87
CA PHE A 91 -9.68 4.40 8.50
C PHE A 91 -10.65 3.24 8.19
N PRO A 92 -11.86 3.51 7.67
CA PRO A 92 -12.46 4.84 7.59
C PRO A 92 -12.89 5.33 8.98
N LYS A 93 -12.90 6.64 9.20
CA LYS A 93 -13.39 7.31 10.42
C LYS A 93 -14.92 7.33 10.54
N LEU A 94 -15.60 6.40 9.86
CA LEU A 94 -17.05 6.31 9.79
C LEU A 94 -17.54 5.17 10.66
N PHE A 95 -18.48 5.49 11.55
CA PHE A 95 -19.11 4.57 12.48
C PHE A 95 -20.62 4.60 12.32
N ILE A 96 -21.25 3.46 12.56
CA ILE A 96 -22.69 3.29 12.51
C ILE A 96 -23.17 2.80 13.85
N CYS A 97 -24.21 3.44 14.38
CA CYS A 97 -24.87 2.96 15.59
C CYS A 97 -25.41 1.53 15.37
N LYS A 98 -25.03 0.59 16.25
CA LYS A 98 -25.48 -0.80 16.18
C LYS A 98 -26.95 -0.98 16.59
N ASN A 99 -27.57 0.02 17.23
CA ASN A 99 -29.00 0.00 17.50
C ASN A 99 -29.76 -0.10 16.16
N PRO A 100 -30.51 -1.20 15.90
CA PRO A 100 -31.18 -1.44 14.63
C PRO A 100 -32.17 -0.34 14.22
N GLN A 101 -32.79 0.33 15.19
CA GLN A 101 -33.74 1.42 14.93
C GLN A 101 -33.05 2.74 14.62
N CYS A 102 -31.83 2.95 15.14
CA CYS A 102 -31.11 4.20 15.01
C CYS A 102 -30.24 4.25 13.75
N ARG A 103 -29.26 3.33 13.61
CA ARG A 103 -28.31 3.23 12.48
C ARG A 103 -27.68 4.55 12.00
N ARG A 104 -27.61 5.58 12.85
CA ARG A 104 -27.01 6.88 12.53
C ARG A 104 -25.52 6.74 12.22
N VAL A 105 -25.06 7.53 11.27
CA VAL A 105 -23.65 7.65 10.89
C VAL A 105 -22.96 8.69 11.77
N ILE A 106 -21.81 8.32 12.30
CA ILE A 106 -21.00 9.11 13.23
C ILE A 106 -19.59 9.15 12.65
N VAL A 107 -19.01 10.35 12.57
CA VAL A 107 -17.59 10.52 12.22
C VAL A 107 -16.81 10.58 13.52
N SER A 108 -15.84 9.69 13.71
CA SER A 108 -15.06 9.57 14.94
C SER A 108 -13.71 8.91 14.63
N GLU A 109 -12.65 9.27 15.35
CA GLU A 109 -11.34 8.64 15.18
C GLU A 109 -11.24 7.31 15.93
N ASP A 110 -11.83 7.24 17.12
CA ASP A 110 -11.70 6.13 18.05
C ASP A 110 -13.04 5.44 18.31
N GLY A 111 -14.13 5.86 17.67
CA GLY A 111 -15.47 5.30 17.84
C GLY A 111 -15.99 5.38 19.28
N ALA A 112 -15.42 6.23 20.12
CA ALA A 112 -15.85 6.43 21.51
C ALA A 112 -17.03 7.40 21.64
N SER A 113 -17.36 8.11 20.56
CA SER A 113 -18.48 9.06 20.53
C SER A 113 -19.81 8.35 20.76
N ALA A 114 -20.61 8.82 21.72
CA ALA A 114 -21.96 8.31 21.92
C ALA A 114 -22.87 8.71 20.74
N CYS A 115 -23.79 7.82 20.36
CA CYS A 115 -24.83 8.15 19.41
C CYS A 115 -25.89 9.06 20.08
N SER A 116 -26.54 9.94 19.32
CA SER A 116 -27.65 10.77 19.82
C SER A 116 -28.86 9.99 20.33
N CYS A 117 -28.94 8.67 20.06
CA CYS A 117 -29.94 7.79 20.69
C CYS A 117 -29.51 7.22 22.06
N GLY A 118 -28.36 7.65 22.60
CA GLY A 118 -27.78 7.16 23.86
C GLY A 118 -26.92 5.90 23.73
N SER A 119 -27.00 5.17 22.62
CA SER A 119 -26.16 3.97 22.41
C SER A 119 -24.67 4.32 22.26
N ARG A 120 -23.82 3.54 22.94
CA ARG A 120 -22.36 3.53 22.76
C ARG A 120 -21.86 2.38 21.89
N ALA A 121 -22.76 1.49 21.47
CA ALA A 121 -22.41 0.36 20.61
C ALA A 121 -22.30 0.83 19.16
N LEU A 122 -21.08 1.16 18.72
CA LEU A 122 -20.79 1.54 17.35
C LEU A 122 -20.09 0.42 16.58
N GLY A 123 -20.41 0.30 15.29
CA GLY A 123 -19.68 -0.55 14.34
C GLY A 123 -18.99 0.32 13.31
N GLN A 124 -17.71 0.06 13.06
CA GLN A 124 -16.98 0.79 12.01
C GLN A 124 -17.52 0.40 10.64
N PHE A 125 -17.58 1.38 9.74
CA PHE A 125 -17.93 1.15 8.35
C PHE A 125 -16.76 0.44 7.66
N HIS A 126 -17.04 -0.65 6.94
CA HIS A 126 -16.01 -1.52 6.37
C HIS A 126 -15.84 -1.33 4.86
N PHE A 127 -16.67 -0.50 4.22
CA PHE A 127 -16.49 -0.11 2.83
C PHE A 127 -15.49 1.03 2.70
N VAL A 128 -14.69 0.98 1.64
CA VAL A 128 -13.73 2.02 1.27
C VAL A 128 -13.87 2.35 -0.20
N GLY A 129 -13.53 3.58 -0.56
CA GLY A 129 -13.35 3.99 -1.95
C GLY A 129 -11.95 3.62 -2.42
N TYR A 130 -11.84 2.99 -3.59
CA TYR A 130 -10.57 2.78 -4.29
C TYR A 130 -10.67 3.32 -5.72
N HIS A 131 -9.54 3.77 -6.25
CA HIS A 131 -9.40 4.29 -7.61
C HIS A 131 -8.26 3.56 -8.33
N GLU A 132 -8.33 3.53 -9.66
CA GLU A 132 -7.35 2.81 -10.50
C GLU A 132 -5.94 3.41 -10.40
N CYS A 133 -5.79 4.67 -9.99
CA CYS A 133 -4.49 5.27 -9.65
C CYS A 133 -3.91 4.80 -8.29
N GLY A 134 -4.55 3.85 -7.62
CA GLY A 134 -4.10 3.30 -6.33
C GLY A 134 -4.49 4.14 -5.11
N ARG A 135 -5.22 5.26 -5.29
CA ARG A 135 -5.68 6.07 -4.16
C ARG A 135 -6.83 5.39 -3.42
N LEU A 136 -6.75 5.39 -2.10
CA LEU A 136 -7.84 5.01 -1.19
C LEU A 136 -8.50 6.24 -0.58
N ALA A 137 -9.82 6.17 -0.40
CA ALA A 137 -10.62 7.23 0.21
C ALA A 137 -11.69 6.66 1.14
N GLU A 138 -12.05 7.44 2.16
CA GLU A 138 -13.22 7.14 2.97
C GLU A 138 -14.50 7.42 2.18
N PRO A 139 -15.56 6.60 2.36
CA PRO A 139 -16.80 6.87 1.66
C PRO A 139 -17.46 8.18 2.09
N TRP A 140 -17.85 9.04 1.16
CA TRP A 140 -18.54 10.28 1.51
C TRP A 140 -20.05 10.05 1.73
N ILE A 141 -20.48 10.15 2.98
CA ILE A 141 -21.89 10.04 3.38
C ILE A 141 -22.54 11.44 3.42
N PRO A 142 -23.50 11.76 2.53
CA PRO A 142 -24.20 13.03 2.56
C PRO A 142 -25.06 13.14 3.82
N LYS A 143 -25.08 14.33 4.42
CA LYS A 143 -25.95 14.68 5.54
C LYS A 143 -27.18 15.43 5.03
N CYS A 144 -28.31 15.29 5.73
CA CYS A 144 -29.52 16.04 5.42
C CYS A 144 -29.24 17.55 5.46
N PRO A 145 -29.65 18.35 4.47
CA PRO A 145 -29.40 19.79 4.45
C PRO A 145 -30.03 20.51 5.64
N THR A 146 -31.20 20.05 6.09
CA THR A 146 -31.94 20.63 7.23
C THR A 146 -31.43 20.10 8.58
N HIS A 147 -31.39 18.77 8.76
CA HIS A 147 -31.11 18.16 10.06
C HIS A 147 -29.63 17.85 10.32
N LYS A 148 -28.76 17.98 9.30
CA LYS A 148 -27.32 17.68 9.36
C LYS A 148 -26.97 16.26 9.86
N GLU A 149 -27.92 15.33 9.75
CA GLU A 149 -27.78 13.92 10.14
C GLU A 149 -27.95 12.98 8.94
N ALA A 150 -27.43 11.76 9.09
CA ALA A 150 -27.59 10.66 8.14
C ALA A 150 -27.71 9.32 8.87
N ARG A 151 -28.49 8.41 8.30
CA ARG A 151 -28.67 7.02 8.72
C ARG A 151 -28.40 6.11 7.53
N ILE A 152 -27.69 5.01 7.76
CA ILE A 152 -27.47 3.97 6.75
C ILE A 152 -28.52 2.88 6.94
N VAL A 153 -29.17 2.52 5.83
CA VAL A 153 -30.04 1.36 5.71
C VAL A 153 -29.32 0.36 4.83
N PHE A 154 -28.84 -0.71 5.46
CA PHE A 154 -28.21 -1.82 4.75
C PHE A 154 -29.26 -2.66 4.04
N PRO A 155 -28.99 -3.11 2.81
CA PRO A 155 -29.81 -4.11 2.15
C PRO A 155 -29.62 -5.48 2.82
N GLY A 156 -30.43 -6.47 2.44
CA GLY A 156 -30.19 -7.88 2.83
C GLY A 156 -28.98 -8.51 2.11
N THR A 157 -28.32 -7.77 1.21
CA THR A 157 -27.17 -8.20 0.42
C THR A 157 -25.88 -7.55 0.92
N ALA A 158 -24.73 -8.02 0.45
CA ALA A 158 -23.42 -7.38 0.71
C ALA A 158 -23.10 -6.23 -0.28
N SER A 159 -24.05 -5.83 -1.12
CA SER A 159 -23.82 -4.87 -2.21
C SER A 159 -23.78 -3.43 -1.71
N ALA A 160 -22.68 -2.72 -2.00
CA ALA A 160 -22.56 -1.29 -1.70
C ALA A 160 -23.55 -0.43 -2.49
N ALA A 161 -23.98 -0.89 -3.67
CA ALA A 161 -24.87 -0.13 -4.58
C ALA A 161 -26.30 -0.03 -4.05
N GLU A 162 -26.73 -0.99 -3.23
CA GLU A 162 -28.09 -1.08 -2.70
C GLU A 162 -28.26 -0.37 -1.34
N ILE A 163 -27.16 0.09 -0.73
CA ILE A 163 -27.17 0.83 0.53
C ILE A 163 -27.99 2.11 0.36
N LYS A 164 -28.95 2.37 1.25
CA LYS A 164 -29.68 3.65 1.26
C LYS A 164 -29.18 4.53 2.39
N ILE A 165 -28.94 5.80 2.06
CA ILE A 165 -28.56 6.84 3.00
C ILE A 165 -29.78 7.75 3.15
N VAL A 166 -30.34 7.83 4.36
CA VAL A 166 -31.58 8.54 4.64
C VAL A 166 -31.43 9.49 5.81
N CYS A 167 -32.23 10.56 5.86
CA CYS A 167 -32.33 11.37 7.06
C CYS A 167 -33.13 10.62 8.13
N PRO A 168 -32.63 10.48 9.38
CA PRO A 168 -33.38 9.82 10.45
C PRO A 168 -34.56 10.65 10.99
N VAL A 169 -34.66 11.94 10.66
CA VAL A 169 -35.69 12.86 11.18
C VAL A 169 -36.86 12.98 10.20
N CYS A 170 -36.59 13.40 8.95
CA CYS A 170 -37.63 13.58 7.93
C CYS A 170 -37.79 12.39 6.97
N ASN A 171 -37.02 11.32 7.15
CA ASN A 171 -37.01 10.13 6.27
C ASN A 171 -36.69 10.39 4.79
N ALA A 172 -36.23 11.60 4.44
CA ALA A 172 -35.80 11.92 3.08
C ALA A 172 -34.62 11.01 2.67
N VAL A 173 -34.72 10.40 1.49
CA VAL A 173 -33.63 9.64 0.89
C VAL A 173 -32.58 10.62 0.38
N LEU A 174 -31.38 10.57 0.96
CA LEU A 174 -30.26 11.44 0.63
C LEU A 174 -29.44 10.88 -0.53
N ARG A 175 -29.29 9.55 -0.58
CA ARG A 175 -28.58 8.82 -1.65
C ARG A 175 -28.90 7.33 -1.63
N THR A 176 -28.88 6.71 -2.81
CA THR A 176 -28.75 5.25 -2.96
C THR A 176 -27.33 4.92 -3.44
N GLY A 177 -26.73 3.90 -2.83
CA GLY A 177 -25.33 3.55 -2.94
C GLY A 177 -24.39 4.51 -2.19
N LEU A 178 -23.10 4.22 -2.27
CA LEU A 178 -22.06 5.11 -1.73
C LEU A 178 -21.71 6.28 -2.67
N GLY A 179 -22.27 6.27 -3.88
CA GLY A 179 -22.02 7.30 -4.90
C GLY A 179 -20.70 7.06 -5.63
N MET A 180 -20.42 7.93 -6.59
CA MET A 180 -19.20 7.92 -7.38
C MET A 180 -18.70 9.36 -7.52
N TRP A 181 -17.56 9.69 -6.92
CA TRP A 181 -16.93 11.00 -7.06
C TRP A 181 -15.61 10.92 -7.81
N LYS A 182 -15.21 12.05 -8.37
CA LYS A 182 -13.98 12.21 -9.15
C LYS A 182 -12.75 12.09 -8.26
N CYS A 183 -11.71 11.46 -8.78
CA CYS A 183 -10.41 11.47 -8.15
C CYS A 183 -9.70 12.79 -8.47
N LYS A 184 -9.53 13.68 -7.48
CA LYS A 184 -8.85 14.98 -7.68
C LYS A 184 -7.39 14.87 -8.16
N HIS A 185 -6.80 13.68 -8.09
CA HIS A 185 -5.42 13.43 -8.50
C HIS A 185 -5.30 13.03 -9.97
N CYS A 186 -6.38 12.52 -10.55
CA CYS A 186 -6.42 12.15 -11.95
C CYS A 186 -7.11 13.28 -12.69
N ASP A 187 -6.41 13.89 -13.65
CA ASP A 187 -7.00 14.89 -14.56
C ASP A 187 -8.01 14.27 -15.54
N ASP A 188 -8.14 12.94 -15.52
CA ASP A 188 -9.12 12.19 -16.28
C ASP A 188 -10.47 12.12 -15.55
N ASP A 189 -11.46 12.78 -16.14
CA ASP A 189 -12.84 12.86 -15.67
C ASP A 189 -13.62 11.53 -15.79
N THR A 190 -13.03 10.50 -16.43
CA THR A 190 -13.73 9.25 -16.75
C THR A 190 -13.71 8.23 -15.61
N THR A 191 -12.71 8.27 -14.71
CA THR A 191 -12.55 7.25 -13.66
C THR A 191 -12.95 7.78 -12.28
N LYS A 192 -14.04 7.23 -11.74
CA LYS A 192 -14.58 7.59 -10.42
C LYS A 192 -14.14 6.57 -9.36
N PHE A 193 -14.15 6.98 -8.10
CA PHE A 193 -13.97 6.04 -6.99
C PHE A 193 -15.03 4.93 -7.03
N ARG A 194 -14.56 3.68 -6.99
CA ARG A 194 -15.39 2.49 -6.80
C ARG A 194 -15.39 2.11 -5.33
N HIS A 195 -16.44 1.44 -4.88
CA HIS A 195 -16.61 1.10 -3.46
C HIS A 195 -16.72 -0.41 -3.27
N THR A 196 -15.98 -0.93 -2.30
CA THR A 196 -16.09 -2.32 -1.87
C THR A 196 -15.58 -2.47 -0.44
N VAL A 197 -15.69 -3.65 0.12
CA VAL A 197 -15.14 -3.98 1.43
C VAL A 197 -13.63 -3.84 1.41
N HIS A 198 -13.04 -3.28 2.47
CA HIS A 198 -11.62 -2.94 2.50
C HIS A 198 -10.67 -4.13 2.30
N ARG A 199 -11.10 -5.35 2.62
CA ARG A 199 -10.35 -6.61 2.44
C ARG A 199 -10.33 -7.12 1.00
N ALA A 200 -11.13 -6.56 0.10
CA ALA A 200 -11.19 -7.05 -1.27
C ALA A 200 -9.85 -6.81 -1.97
N ALA A 201 -9.34 -7.81 -2.70
CA ALA A 201 -8.04 -7.73 -3.37
C ALA A 201 -7.92 -6.54 -4.34
N VAL A 202 -9.04 -6.11 -4.93
CA VAL A 202 -9.11 -4.93 -5.82
C VAL A 202 -8.81 -3.60 -5.11
N VAL A 203 -8.93 -3.55 -3.78
CA VAL A 203 -8.60 -2.35 -2.97
C VAL A 203 -7.10 -2.19 -2.83
N TYR A 204 -6.39 -3.29 -2.58
CA TYR A 204 -4.95 -3.30 -2.39
C TYR A 204 -4.39 -4.66 -2.77
N THR A 205 -3.51 -4.71 -3.76
CA THR A 205 -2.79 -5.92 -4.15
C THR A 205 -1.29 -5.66 -4.05
N PRO A 206 -0.59 -6.26 -3.06
CA PRO A 206 0.85 -6.16 -2.99
C PRO A 206 1.49 -6.82 -4.21
N ARG A 207 2.59 -6.23 -4.69
CA ARG A 207 3.42 -6.80 -5.75
C ARG A 207 4.77 -7.16 -5.17
N GLY A 208 5.28 -8.32 -5.56
CA GLY A 208 6.54 -8.84 -5.06
C GLY A 208 7.35 -9.43 -6.21
N ILE A 209 8.66 -9.26 -6.10
CA ILE A 209 9.67 -9.91 -6.91
C ILE A 209 10.58 -10.69 -5.97
N VAL A 210 11.09 -11.84 -6.43
CA VAL A 210 12.07 -12.62 -5.69
C VAL A 210 13.39 -12.48 -6.43
N VAL A 211 14.36 -11.85 -5.78
CA VAL A 211 15.74 -11.76 -6.27
C VAL A 211 16.59 -12.65 -5.37
N VAL A 212 17.22 -13.67 -5.95
CA VAL A 212 18.04 -14.63 -5.22
C VAL A 212 19.48 -14.14 -5.20
N ASN A 213 20.07 -14.03 -4.01
CA ASN A 213 21.45 -13.60 -3.79
C ASN A 213 21.82 -12.30 -4.55
N PRO A 214 21.02 -11.21 -4.44
CA PRO A 214 21.44 -9.94 -5.01
C PRO A 214 22.78 -9.54 -4.38
N PRO A 215 23.80 -9.20 -5.18
CA PRO A 215 25.06 -8.74 -4.64
C PRO A 215 24.87 -7.39 -3.94
N THR A 216 25.67 -7.13 -2.92
CA THR A 216 25.76 -5.77 -2.36
C THR A 216 26.55 -4.88 -3.32
N SER A 217 26.38 -3.55 -3.19
CA SER A 217 27.17 -2.58 -3.96
C SER A 217 28.69 -2.79 -3.79
N ASP A 218 29.12 -3.18 -2.59
CA ASP A 218 30.53 -3.48 -2.29
C ASP A 218 31.00 -4.76 -3.00
N GLN A 219 30.18 -5.81 -3.00
CA GLN A 219 30.50 -7.05 -3.72
C GLN A 219 30.59 -6.84 -5.23
N LEU A 220 29.76 -5.96 -5.78
CA LEU A 220 29.85 -5.57 -7.20
C LEU A 220 31.14 -4.81 -7.49
N LYS A 221 31.55 -3.92 -6.58
CA LYS A 221 32.81 -3.18 -6.70
C LYS A 221 34.00 -4.14 -6.64
N GLU A 222 34.02 -5.05 -5.68
CA GLU A 222 35.06 -6.10 -5.58
C GLU A 222 35.11 -6.97 -6.84
N LEU A 223 33.95 -7.39 -7.36
CA LEU A 223 33.88 -8.18 -8.59
C LEU A 223 34.42 -7.40 -9.79
N SER A 224 34.03 -6.13 -9.93
CA SER A 224 34.54 -5.24 -10.97
C SER A 224 36.06 -5.07 -10.86
N ASP A 225 36.55 -4.82 -9.65
CA ASP A 225 37.97 -4.63 -9.37
C ASP A 225 38.81 -5.89 -9.62
N ALA A 226 38.20 -7.08 -9.45
CA ALA A 226 38.79 -8.37 -9.72
C ALA A 226 38.80 -8.75 -11.22
N GLY A 227 38.25 -7.92 -12.12
CA GLY A 227 38.21 -8.18 -13.57
C GLY A 227 36.80 -8.42 -14.14
N GLY A 228 35.76 -8.21 -13.33
CA GLY A 228 34.36 -8.11 -13.76
C GLY A 228 33.75 -9.38 -14.35
N VAL A 229 32.72 -9.16 -15.18
CA VAL A 229 31.87 -10.21 -15.76
C VAL A 229 32.67 -11.21 -16.60
N ALA A 230 33.66 -10.75 -17.37
CA ALA A 230 34.46 -11.61 -18.22
C ALA A 230 35.26 -12.65 -17.42
N ARG A 231 35.83 -12.24 -16.28
CA ARG A 231 36.58 -13.15 -15.41
C ARG A 231 35.67 -14.09 -14.63
N ALA A 232 34.52 -13.58 -14.18
CA ALA A 232 33.49 -14.42 -13.55
C ALA A 232 33.01 -15.52 -14.51
N LEU A 233 32.74 -15.16 -15.78
CA LEU A 233 32.36 -16.11 -16.81
C LEU A 233 33.47 -17.14 -17.04
N LYS A 234 34.72 -16.71 -17.14
CA LYS A 234 35.87 -17.62 -17.28
C LYS A 234 35.95 -18.60 -16.11
N TRP A 235 35.79 -18.14 -14.87
CA TRP A 235 35.79 -18.99 -13.68
C TRP A 235 34.70 -20.06 -13.72
N VAL A 236 33.49 -19.69 -14.15
CA VAL A 236 32.37 -20.64 -14.32
C VAL A 236 32.66 -21.65 -15.43
N VAL A 237 33.15 -21.19 -16.60
CA VAL A 237 33.52 -22.06 -17.74
C VAL A 237 34.66 -23.01 -17.37
N ASP A 238 35.61 -22.56 -16.55
CA ASP A 238 36.70 -23.39 -16.01
C ASP A 238 36.24 -24.36 -14.90
N GLY A 239 34.93 -24.50 -14.70
CA GLY A 239 34.32 -25.43 -13.73
C GLY A 239 34.54 -25.03 -12.28
N MET A 240 34.70 -23.74 -11.99
CA MET A 240 34.95 -23.18 -10.66
C MET A 240 36.20 -23.74 -9.97
N ARG A 241 37.15 -24.29 -10.74
CA ARG A 241 38.38 -24.93 -10.24
C ARG A 241 39.47 -23.94 -9.86
N THR A 242 39.40 -22.72 -10.40
CA THR A 242 40.32 -21.63 -10.07
C THR A 242 39.82 -20.86 -8.84
N ARG A 243 40.72 -20.12 -8.17
CA ARG A 243 40.36 -19.29 -7.01
C ARG A 243 39.22 -18.33 -7.38
N SER A 244 38.23 -18.21 -6.50
CA SER A 244 37.07 -17.34 -6.76
C SER A 244 37.51 -15.88 -6.80
N PHE A 245 36.70 -15.00 -7.37
CA PHE A 245 36.98 -13.57 -7.37
C PHE A 245 37.14 -12.97 -5.96
N LYS A 246 36.57 -13.61 -4.92
CA LYS A 246 36.72 -13.21 -3.51
C LYS A 246 38.11 -13.51 -2.95
N ASP A 247 38.83 -14.45 -3.56
CA ASP A 247 40.13 -14.95 -3.08
C ASP A 247 41.32 -14.25 -3.77
N VAL A 248 41.06 -13.24 -4.61
CA VAL A 248 42.07 -12.58 -5.46
C VAL A 248 41.91 -11.07 -5.40
N GLY A 249 42.99 -10.35 -5.06
CA GLY A 249 43.01 -8.88 -4.98
C GLY A 249 42.89 -8.15 -6.32
N GLN A 250 42.90 -6.81 -6.26
CA GLN A 250 42.71 -5.91 -7.41
C GLN A 250 43.63 -6.24 -8.61
N THR A 251 43.08 -6.14 -9.82
CA THR A 251 43.87 -6.39 -11.04
C THR A 251 44.78 -5.21 -11.42
N LYS A 252 45.85 -5.49 -12.18
CA LYS A 252 46.77 -4.46 -12.70
C LYS A 252 46.08 -3.42 -13.60
N GLU A 253 44.99 -3.78 -14.28
CA GLU A 253 44.20 -2.85 -15.08
C GLU A 253 43.37 -1.90 -14.20
N THR A 254 42.81 -2.40 -13.10
CA THR A 254 42.07 -1.55 -12.15
C THR A 254 43.00 -0.54 -11.47
N LEU A 255 44.21 -0.97 -11.09
CA LEU A 255 45.25 -0.10 -10.54
C LEU A 255 45.68 1.00 -11.52
N ARG A 256 45.71 0.71 -12.83
CA ARG A 256 46.03 1.71 -13.87
C ARG A 256 44.93 2.73 -14.14
N ARG A 257 43.67 2.42 -13.81
CA ARG A 257 42.54 3.36 -13.95
C ARG A 257 42.36 4.29 -12.74
N GLN A 258 43.00 3.98 -11.61
CA GLN A 258 42.95 4.76 -10.38
C GLN A 258 44.10 5.78 -10.25
N LEU A 259 45.09 5.73 -11.16
CA LEU A 259 46.18 6.68 -11.32
C LEU A 259 45.87 7.64 -12.48
#